data_AF-A0AAD5CU01-F1
#
_entry.id   AF-A0AAD5CU01-F1
#
_cell.length_a   1.000
_cell.length_b   1.000
_cell.length_c   1.000
_cell.angle_alpha   90.00
_cell.angle_beta   90.00
_cell.angle_gamma   90.00
#
_symmetry.space_group_name_H-M   'P 1'
#
loop_
_entity.id
_entity.type
_entity.pdbx_description
1 polymer ?
#
loop_
_entity_poly.entity_id
_entity_poly.type
_entity_poly.pdbx_seq_one_letter_code
_entity_poly.pdbx_strand_id
1 'polypeptide(L)'
;MAFGWLQLTSNLGSIIGGLLSLLLASTTFMGLPGWRLAFHLVGIISVIVGILVRLFANDPLFSQRLEPENVKNGQTLWSKVKDVMQEAKSVVKIQSFQIIVAQGVMGSFPWSALSFAPMWLELTGFSHKNTAFLIFLFVVGNSLGGLFGGRAGDVLSKRFPSSGRIVLAQISSGSAIPLGFLLLLALKDDPSTLVSHAIVLFIMGFFISWNAPATNK
;
A
#
# COMPACT_ATOMS: atom_id res chain seq x y z
N MET A 1 5.83 10.18 -10.35
CA MET A 1 7.17 9.97 -9.73
C MET A 1 7.09 10.02 -8.21
N ALA A 2 6.53 11.08 -7.60
CA ALA A 2 6.43 11.20 -6.13
C ALA A 2 5.72 9.99 -5.47
N PHE A 3 4.55 9.58 -5.96
CA PHE A 3 3.85 8.40 -5.43
C PHE A 3 4.59 7.07 -5.62
N GLY A 4 5.40 6.94 -6.67
CA GLY A 4 6.26 5.76 -6.86
C GLY A 4 7.37 5.70 -5.80
N TRP A 5 7.97 6.85 -5.47
CA TRP A 5 8.95 6.95 -4.38
C TRP A 5 8.31 6.72 -3.01
N LEU A 6 7.10 7.22 -2.78
CA LEU A 6 6.35 6.94 -1.55
C LEU A 6 6.07 5.43 -1.40
N GLN A 7 5.65 4.75 -2.48
CA GLN A 7 5.46 3.31 -2.46
C GLN A 7 6.76 2.56 -2.18
N LEU A 8 7.87 2.94 -2.83
CA LEU A 8 9.18 2.34 -2.59
C LEU A 8 9.58 2.45 -1.11
N THR A 9 9.53 3.66 -0.55
CA THR A 9 9.91 3.91 0.85
C THR A 9 9.00 3.14 1.80
N SER A 10 7.70 3.08 1.53
CA SER A 10 6.74 2.29 2.31
C SER A 10 7.08 0.79 2.29
N ASN A 11 7.34 0.23 1.11
CA ASN A 11 7.69 -1.18 0.97
C ASN A 11 9.04 -1.51 1.62
N LEU A 12 10.04 -0.64 1.50
CA LEU A 12 11.34 -0.79 2.19
C LEU A 12 11.15 -0.77 3.71
N GLY A 13 10.35 0.17 4.21
CA GLY A 13 9.97 0.22 5.63
C GLY A 13 9.28 -1.06 6.08
N SER A 14 8.38 -1.61 5.27
CA SER A 14 7.70 -2.89 5.54
C SER A 14 8.67 -4.08 5.58
N ILE A 15 9.61 -4.17 4.64
CA ILE A 15 10.65 -5.21 4.63
C ILE A 15 11.52 -5.12 5.90
N ILE A 16 12.06 -3.94 6.18
CA ILE A 16 12.96 -3.72 7.33
C ILE A 16 12.21 -3.96 8.63
N GLY A 17 11.00 -3.41 8.77
CA GLY A 17 10.15 -3.59 9.95
C GLY A 17 9.74 -5.04 10.16
N GLY A 18 9.38 -5.76 9.09
CA GLY A 18 9.03 -7.18 9.14
C GLY A 18 10.21 -8.05 9.57
N LEU A 19 11.39 -7.84 8.99
CA LEU A 19 12.62 -8.54 9.35
C LEU A 19 13.01 -8.28 10.81
N LEU A 20 13.01 -7.01 11.24
CA LEU A 20 13.31 -6.65 12.63
C LEU A 20 12.31 -7.28 13.60
N SER A 21 11.01 -7.25 13.27
CA SER A 21 9.96 -7.85 14.09
C SER A 21 10.15 -9.36 14.25
N LEU A 22 10.45 -10.09 13.16
CA LEU A 22 10.71 -11.53 13.20
C LEU A 22 11.94 -11.88 14.04
N LEU A 23 13.04 -11.14 13.86
CA LEU A 23 14.26 -11.34 14.64
C LEU A 23 14.02 -11.05 16.13
N LEU A 24 13.32 -9.96 16.45
CA LEU A 24 13.02 -9.59 17.84
C LEU A 24 12.05 -10.59 18.47
N ALA A 25 10.99 -11.02 17.78
CA ALA A 25 9.99 -11.94 18.31
C ALA A 25 10.56 -13.30 18.76
N SER A 26 11.61 -13.78 18.09
CA SER A 26 12.29 -15.04 18.44
C SER A 26 13.32 -14.91 19.57
N THR A 27 13.60 -13.69 20.03
CA THR A 27 14.59 -13.42 21.09
C THR A 27 13.92 -13.05 22.41
N THR A 28 14.57 -13.41 23.51
CA THR A 28 14.26 -12.90 24.85
C THR A 28 15.38 -11.96 25.26
N PHE A 29 15.04 -10.70 25.49
CA PHE A 29 16.02 -9.69 25.91
C PHE A 29 15.77 -9.36 27.37
N MET A 30 16.74 -9.63 28.24
CA MET A 30 16.65 -9.34 29.70
C MET A 30 15.35 -9.87 30.36
N GLY A 31 14.88 -11.06 29.96
CA GLY A 31 13.66 -11.67 30.49
C GLY A 31 12.35 -11.08 29.95
N LEU A 32 12.41 -10.08 29.07
CA LEU A 32 11.24 -9.54 28.37
C LEU A 32 11.03 -10.26 27.04
N PRO A 33 9.77 -10.58 26.69
CA PRO A 33 9.44 -11.09 25.37
C PRO A 33 9.80 -10.06 24.28
N GLY A 34 10.56 -10.47 23.26
CA GLY A 34 11.07 -9.53 22.26
C GLY A 34 10.00 -8.82 21.41
N TRP A 35 8.77 -9.34 21.35
CA TRP A 35 7.64 -8.63 20.73
C TRP A 35 7.33 -7.28 21.42
N ARG A 36 7.55 -7.17 22.74
CA ARG A 36 7.37 -5.90 23.46
C ARG A 36 8.41 -4.87 23.04
N LEU A 37 9.65 -5.30 22.83
CA LEU A 37 10.74 -4.45 22.36
C LEU A 37 10.45 -3.92 20.94
N ALA A 38 9.89 -4.76 20.06
CA ALA A 38 9.45 -4.34 18.73
C ALA A 38 8.42 -3.20 18.79
N PHE A 39 7.42 -3.28 19.68
CA PHE A 39 6.45 -2.18 19.86
C PHE A 39 7.08 -0.88 20.35
N HIS A 40 8.04 -0.96 21.28
CA HIS A 40 8.75 0.24 21.75
C HIS A 40 9.56 0.89 20.63
N LEU A 41 10.25 0.10 19.80
CA LEU A 41 10.98 0.61 18.64
C LEU A 41 10.07 1.31 17.63
N VAL A 42 8.92 0.71 17.30
CA VAL A 42 7.92 1.32 16.41
C VAL A 42 7.41 2.64 17.00
N GLY A 43 7.17 2.69 18.32
CA GLY A 43 6.79 3.91 19.03
C GLY A 43 7.84 5.03 18.91
N ILE A 44 9.12 4.71 19.15
CA ILE A 44 10.22 5.68 19.02
C ILE A 44 10.32 6.23 17.59
N ILE A 45 10.28 5.35 16.58
CA ILE A 45 10.31 5.76 15.17
C ILE A 45 9.12 6.68 14.87
N SER A 46 7.94 6.36 15.39
CA SER A 46 6.72 7.16 15.17
C SER A 46 6.83 8.57 15.77
N VAL A 47 7.43 8.70 16.97
CA VAL A 47 7.71 10.00 17.59
C VAL A 47 8.71 10.80 16.75
N ILE A 48 9.78 10.17 16.26
CA ILE A 48 10.76 10.82 15.39
C ILE A 48 10.09 11.33 14.11
N VAL A 49 9.29 10.51 13.44
CA VAL A 49 8.54 10.91 12.25
C VAL A 49 7.59 12.07 12.56
N GLY A 50 6.89 12.05 13.70
CA GLY A 50 6.05 13.16 14.15
C GLY A 50 6.81 14.47 14.35
N ILE A 51 8.00 14.42 14.93
CA ILE A 51 8.88 15.60 15.08
C ILE A 51 9.34 16.11 13.72
N LEU A 52 9.75 15.22 12.81
CA LEU A 52 10.17 15.60 11.45
C LEU A 52 9.02 16.25 10.68
N VAL A 53 7.81 15.70 10.74
CA VAL A 53 6.61 16.30 10.14
C VAL A 53 6.37 17.69 10.72
N ARG A 54 6.48 17.87 12.05
CA ARG A 54 6.32 19.18 12.68
C ARG A 54 7.35 20.22 12.21
N LEU A 55 8.60 19.80 11.98
CA LEU A 55 9.69 20.72 11.59
C LEU A 55 9.71 21.03 10.09
N PHE A 56 9.34 20.06 9.24
CA PHE A 56 9.55 20.15 7.80
C PHE A 56 8.26 20.20 6.96
N ALA A 57 7.11 19.75 7.48
CA ALA A 57 5.88 19.80 6.71
C ALA A 57 5.37 21.24 6.61
N ASN A 58 5.28 21.74 5.39
CA ASN A 58 4.69 23.03 5.11
C ASN A 58 3.23 22.81 4.66
N ASP A 59 2.27 23.32 5.42
CA ASP A 59 0.85 23.27 5.05
C ASP A 59 0.52 24.48 4.15
N PRO A 60 0.26 24.29 2.85
CA PRO A 60 -0.03 25.38 1.93
C PRO A 60 -1.33 26.13 2.27
N LEU A 61 -2.22 25.51 3.04
CA LEU A 61 -3.51 26.11 3.47
C LEU A 61 -3.38 26.87 4.81
N PHE A 62 -2.24 26.77 5.50
CA PHE A 62 -2.03 27.43 6.78
C PHE A 62 -2.07 28.95 6.64
N SER A 63 -1.45 29.49 5.59
CA SER A 63 -1.44 30.94 5.32
C SER A 63 -2.81 31.50 4.93
N GLN A 64 -3.64 30.71 4.24
CA GLN A 64 -5.01 31.12 3.87
C GLN A 64 -5.94 31.21 5.08
N ARG A 65 -5.68 30.47 6.15
CA ARG A 65 -6.44 30.58 7.42
C ARG A 65 -6.04 31.76 8.30
N LEU A 66 -4.89 32.38 8.01
CA LEU A 66 -4.41 33.57 8.74
C LEU A 66 -4.95 34.87 8.15
N GLU A 67 -5.48 34.86 6.93
CA GLU A 67 -6.32 35.97 6.47
C GLU A 67 -7.58 35.99 7.35
N PRO A 68 -8.00 37.17 7.86
CA PRO A 68 -9.22 37.29 8.64
C PRO A 68 -10.42 37.11 7.70
N GLU A 69 -10.70 35.87 7.31
CA GLU A 69 -12.04 35.49 6.86
C GLU A 69 -12.99 35.89 7.97
N ASN A 70 -13.88 36.82 7.66
CA ASN A 70 -15.03 37.24 8.43
C ASN A 70 -15.47 36.13 9.38
N VAL A 71 -15.00 36.20 10.64
CA VAL A 71 -15.21 35.15 11.62
C VAL A 71 -16.71 35.01 11.76
N LYS A 72 -17.28 33.96 11.15
CA LYS A 72 -18.64 33.52 11.42
C LYS A 72 -18.66 33.13 12.89
N ASN A 73 -18.92 34.14 13.73
CA ASN A 73 -19.10 34.04 15.15
C ASN A 73 -20.07 32.89 15.43
N GLY A 74 -19.60 31.85 16.11
CA GLY A 74 -20.46 30.84 16.73
C GLY A 74 -20.71 29.53 15.97
N GLN A 75 -19.88 29.12 15.01
CA GLN A 75 -19.93 27.72 14.56
C GLN A 75 -19.38 26.79 15.65
N THR A 76 -20.28 26.21 16.44
CA THR A 76 -19.97 25.12 17.38
C THR A 76 -19.37 23.93 16.61
N LEU A 77 -18.53 23.11 17.26
CA LEU A 77 -17.98 21.89 16.63
C LEU A 77 -19.08 21.03 15.99
N TRP A 78 -20.28 21.06 16.57
CA TRP A 78 -21.47 20.40 16.06
C TRP A 78 -21.94 20.92 14.69
N SER A 79 -21.89 22.23 14.43
CA SER A 79 -22.26 22.75 13.12
C SER A 79 -21.27 22.29 12.05
N LYS A 80 -19.96 22.30 12.34
CA LYS A 80 -18.93 21.77 11.42
C LYS A 80 -19.12 20.28 11.13
N VAL A 81 -19.41 19.48 12.16
CA VAL A 81 -19.72 18.05 11.98
C VAL A 81 -20.96 17.86 11.11
N LYS A 82 -22.00 18.67 11.33
CA LYS A 82 -23.23 18.63 10.52
C LYS A 82 -22.97 19.01 9.06
N ASP A 83 -22.14 20.02 8.82
CA ASP A 83 -21.75 20.47 7.48
C ASP A 83 -21.00 19.36 6.74
N VAL A 84 -19.98 18.75 7.38
CA VAL A 84 -19.23 17.60 6.83
C VAL A 84 -20.15 16.41 6.57
N MET A 85 -21.12 16.15 7.46
CA MET A 85 -22.08 15.05 7.27
C MET A 85 -23.02 15.31 6.08
N GLN A 86 -23.45 16.55 5.86
CA GLN A 86 -24.25 16.92 4.69
C GLN A 86 -23.45 16.79 3.40
N GLU A 87 -22.19 17.24 3.39
CA GLU A 87 -21.27 17.05 2.26
C GLU A 87 -21.05 15.57 1.96
N ALA A 88 -20.74 14.75 2.97
CA ALA A 88 -20.56 13.31 2.82
C ALA A 88 -21.82 12.65 2.25
N LYS A 89 -23.01 13.02 2.75
CA LYS A 89 -24.30 12.50 2.23
C LYS A 89 -24.53 12.91 0.78
N SER A 90 -24.07 14.09 0.36
CA SER A 90 -24.13 14.53 -1.03
C SER A 90 -23.21 13.66 -1.91
N VAL A 91 -21.96 13.44 -1.49
CA VAL A 91 -20.96 12.63 -2.22
C VAL A 91 -21.42 11.18 -2.38
N VAL A 92 -22.00 10.57 -1.34
CA VAL A 92 -22.48 9.17 -1.37
C VAL A 92 -23.62 8.96 -2.39
N LYS A 93 -24.39 10.01 -2.72
CA LYS A 93 -25.46 9.93 -3.73
C LYS A 93 -24.95 9.97 -5.16
N ILE A 94 -23.69 10.35 -5.39
CA ILE A 94 -23.12 10.45 -6.74
C ILE A 94 -22.88 9.04 -7.27
N GLN A 95 -23.53 8.69 -8.38
CA GLN A 95 -23.43 7.35 -8.99
C GLN A 95 -21.97 6.98 -9.33
N SER A 96 -21.18 7.91 -9.87
CA SER A 96 -19.76 7.67 -10.14
C SER A 96 -18.97 7.34 -8.88
N PHE A 97 -19.29 7.99 -7.76
CA PHE A 97 -18.65 7.71 -6.48
C PHE A 97 -19.01 6.31 -5.97
N GLN A 98 -20.27 5.90 -6.09
CA GLN A 98 -20.71 4.55 -5.75
C GLN A 98 -19.97 3.48 -6.56
N ILE A 99 -19.76 3.71 -7.86
CA ILE A 99 -19.01 2.78 -8.73
C ILE A 99 -17.54 2.70 -8.28
N ILE A 100 -16.91 3.83 -7.95
CA ILE A 100 -15.53 3.87 -7.45
C ILE A 100 -15.41 3.13 -6.11
N VAL A 101 -16.37 3.33 -5.20
CA VAL A 101 -16.40 2.64 -3.90
C VAL A 101 -16.58 1.14 -4.10
N ALA A 102 -17.53 0.72 -4.94
CA ALA A 102 -17.78 -0.69 -5.23
C ALA A 102 -16.54 -1.36 -5.86
N GLN A 103 -15.87 -0.68 -6.80
CA GLN A 103 -14.60 -1.14 -7.37
C GLN A 103 -13.50 -1.21 -6.32
N GLY A 104 -13.39 -0.23 -5.42
CA GLY A 104 -12.41 -0.22 -4.33
C GLY A 104 -12.61 -1.38 -3.36
N VAL A 105 -13.86 -1.66 -2.97
CA VAL A 105 -14.21 -2.80 -2.12
C VAL A 105 -13.85 -4.11 -2.80
N MET A 106 -14.28 -4.30 -4.07
CA MET A 106 -13.95 -5.51 -4.82
C MET A 106 -12.44 -5.69 -5.01
N GLY A 107 -11.73 -4.61 -5.31
CA GLY A 107 -10.28 -4.58 -5.45
C GLY A 107 -9.52 -4.82 -4.15
N SER A 108 -10.16 -4.66 -2.98
CA SER A 108 -9.54 -4.92 -1.68
C SER A 108 -9.47 -6.41 -1.34
N PHE A 109 -10.36 -7.24 -1.89
CA PHE A 109 -10.39 -8.68 -1.58
C PHE A 109 -9.10 -9.42 -1.94
N PRO A 110 -8.50 -9.24 -3.15
CA PRO A 110 -7.23 -9.88 -3.48
C PRO A 110 -6.09 -9.48 -2.55
N TRP A 111 -6.01 -8.20 -2.15
CA TRP A 111 -4.98 -7.73 -1.22
C TRP A 111 -5.16 -8.33 0.17
N SER A 112 -6.39 -8.40 0.66
CA SER A 112 -6.72 -9.07 1.92
C SER A 112 -6.36 -10.56 1.87
N ALA A 113 -6.63 -11.26 0.76
CA ALA A 113 -6.24 -12.66 0.59
C ALA A 113 -4.72 -12.84 0.56
N LEU A 114 -3.99 -11.97 -0.16
CA LEU A 114 -2.53 -12.01 -0.23
C LEU A 114 -1.85 -11.73 1.12
N SER A 115 -2.53 -11.07 2.07
CA SER A 115 -2.00 -10.93 3.44
C SER A 115 -1.80 -12.27 4.15
N PHE A 116 -2.55 -13.30 3.74
CA PHE A 116 -2.43 -14.68 4.21
C PHE A 116 -1.49 -15.54 3.36
N ALA A 117 -0.87 -14.98 2.31
CA ALA A 117 0.06 -15.72 1.45
C ALA A 117 1.21 -16.42 2.20
N PRO A 118 1.84 -15.81 3.24
CA PRO A 118 2.88 -16.51 4.00
C PRO A 118 2.35 -17.79 4.67
N MET A 119 1.17 -17.70 5.31
CA MET A 119 0.52 -18.84 5.97
C MET A 119 0.17 -19.93 4.96
N TRP A 120 -0.40 -19.55 3.81
CA TRP A 120 -0.73 -20.50 2.74
C TRP A 120 0.51 -21.24 2.22
N LEU A 121 1.60 -20.51 1.93
CA LEU A 121 2.86 -21.11 1.48
C LEU A 121 3.42 -22.11 2.52
N GLU A 122 3.37 -21.79 3.81
CA GLU A 122 3.80 -22.73 4.84
C GLU A 122 2.92 -23.98 4.92
N LEU A 123 1.59 -23.82 4.81
CA LEU A 123 0.64 -24.94 4.80
C LEU A 123 0.82 -25.86 3.58
N THR A 124 1.26 -25.33 2.44
CA THR A 124 1.61 -26.14 1.25
C THR A 124 2.94 -26.89 1.41
N GLY A 125 3.69 -26.67 2.49
CA GLY A 125 4.91 -27.40 2.82
C GLY A 125 6.22 -26.61 2.61
N PHE A 126 6.17 -25.33 2.26
CA PHE A 126 7.37 -24.50 2.22
C PHE A 126 7.92 -24.27 3.64
N SER A 127 9.25 -24.33 3.78
CA SER A 127 9.90 -23.96 5.04
C SER A 127 9.74 -22.46 5.34
N HIS A 128 9.79 -22.07 6.61
CA HIS A 128 9.76 -20.65 7.03
C HIS A 128 10.77 -19.79 6.27
N LYS A 129 11.97 -20.32 5.99
CA LYS A 129 13.03 -19.63 5.23
C LYS A 129 12.62 -19.40 3.78
N ASN A 130 12.05 -20.42 3.13
CA ASN A 130 11.61 -20.35 1.75
C ASN A 130 10.41 -19.40 1.61
N THR A 131 9.44 -19.49 2.51
CA THR A 131 8.29 -18.57 2.56
C THR A 131 8.75 -17.13 2.73
N ALA A 132 9.63 -16.85 3.71
CA ALA A 132 10.16 -15.51 3.92
C ALA A 132 10.87 -14.97 2.67
N PHE A 133 11.64 -15.82 1.97
CA PHE A 133 12.29 -15.46 0.71
C PHE A 133 11.30 -15.13 -0.41
N LEU A 134 10.24 -15.94 -0.58
CA LEU A 134 9.19 -15.70 -1.57
C LEU A 134 8.44 -14.39 -1.33
N ILE A 135 8.06 -14.13 -0.07
CA ILE A 135 7.37 -12.90 0.32
C ILE A 135 8.29 -11.69 0.16
N PHE A 136 9.57 -11.82 0.51
CA PHE A 136 10.56 -10.78 0.25
C PHE A 136 10.64 -10.44 -1.24
N LEU A 137 10.74 -11.45 -2.12
CA LEU A 137 10.75 -11.23 -3.57
C LEU A 137 9.49 -10.56 -4.08
N PHE A 138 8.32 -10.95 -3.58
CA PHE A 138 7.05 -10.29 -3.89
C PHE A 138 7.09 -8.79 -3.55
N VAL A 139 7.58 -8.42 -2.35
CA VAL A 139 7.66 -7.02 -1.93
C VAL A 139 8.71 -6.24 -2.73
N VAL A 140 9.84 -6.87 -3.09
CA VAL A 140 10.83 -6.26 -4.00
C VAL A 140 10.21 -5.99 -5.38
N GLY A 141 9.48 -6.97 -5.95
CA GLY A 141 8.73 -6.80 -7.18
C GLY A 141 7.75 -5.63 -7.09
N ASN A 142 6.94 -5.59 -6.03
CA ASN A 142 5.99 -4.50 -5.75
C ASN A 142 6.64 -3.12 -5.64
N SER A 143 7.87 -3.07 -5.12
CA SER A 143 8.65 -1.84 -4.98
C SER A 143 9.15 -1.31 -6.32
N LEU A 144 9.76 -2.19 -7.12
CA LEU A 144 10.25 -1.85 -8.45
C LEU A 144 9.10 -1.50 -9.39
N GLY A 145 8.00 -2.26 -9.30
CA GLY A 145 6.79 -2.01 -10.05
C GLY A 145 6.17 -0.67 -9.68
N GLY A 146 6.15 -0.28 -8.40
CA GLY A 146 5.59 1.00 -7.98
C GLY A 146 6.36 2.20 -8.57
N LEU A 147 7.69 2.12 -8.60
CA LEU A 147 8.54 3.11 -9.27
C LEU A 147 8.28 3.14 -10.78
N PHE A 148 8.22 1.97 -11.41
CA PHE A 148 7.97 1.85 -12.84
C PHE A 148 6.59 2.41 -13.21
N GLY A 149 5.53 1.99 -12.52
CA GLY A 149 4.17 2.45 -12.71
C GLY A 149 4.03 3.96 -12.51
N GLY A 150 4.72 4.52 -11.50
CA GLY A 150 4.75 5.97 -11.28
C GLY A 150 5.47 6.75 -12.38
N ARG A 151 6.56 6.22 -12.96
CA ARG A 151 7.29 6.86 -14.06
C ARG A 151 6.55 6.68 -15.40
N ALA A 152 6.09 5.46 -15.69
CA ALA A 152 5.31 5.14 -16.87
C ALA A 152 4.01 5.94 -16.90
N GLY A 153 3.32 6.08 -15.76
CA GLY A 153 2.11 6.89 -15.63
C GLY A 153 2.34 8.37 -15.97
N ASP A 154 3.46 8.96 -15.53
CA ASP A 154 3.83 10.34 -15.85
C ASP A 154 4.18 10.54 -17.33
N VAL A 155 4.91 9.59 -17.92
CA VAL A 155 5.28 9.63 -19.34
C VAL A 155 4.02 9.48 -20.21
N LEU A 156 3.15 8.52 -19.87
CA LEU A 156 1.94 8.26 -20.63
C LEU A 156 0.91 9.37 -20.46
N SER A 157 0.85 10.07 -19.31
CA SER A 157 0.00 11.24 -19.17
C SER A 157 0.49 12.46 -19.95
N LYS A 158 1.80 12.59 -20.20
CA LYS A 158 2.31 13.63 -21.10
C LYS A 158 1.93 13.37 -22.56
N ARG A 159 1.92 12.10 -22.99
CA ARG A 159 1.56 11.70 -24.36
C ARG A 159 0.05 11.60 -24.60
N PHE A 160 -0.69 11.11 -23.60
CA PHE A 160 -2.14 10.91 -23.61
C PHE A 160 -2.76 11.48 -22.32
N PRO A 161 -3.08 12.78 -22.29
CA PRO A 161 -3.47 13.51 -21.07
C PRO A 161 -4.70 12.94 -20.34
N SER A 162 -5.68 12.43 -21.08
CA SER A 162 -6.94 11.91 -20.53
C SER A 162 -6.90 10.40 -20.26
N SER A 163 -6.15 9.63 -21.05
CA SER A 163 -6.27 8.15 -21.07
C SER A 163 -5.03 7.41 -20.62
N GLY A 164 -3.83 8.02 -20.64
CA GLY A 164 -2.57 7.30 -20.42
C GLY A 164 -2.52 6.58 -19.07
N ARG A 165 -2.86 7.29 -17.98
CA ARG A 165 -2.88 6.69 -16.64
C ARG A 165 -3.98 5.64 -16.46
N ILE A 166 -5.12 5.81 -17.15
CA ILE A 166 -6.23 4.84 -17.13
C ILE A 166 -5.80 3.54 -17.78
N VAL A 167 -5.20 3.60 -18.98
CA VAL A 167 -4.72 2.42 -19.70
C VAL A 167 -3.69 1.66 -18.86
N LEU A 168 -2.76 2.37 -18.23
CA LEU A 168 -1.74 1.72 -17.39
C LEU A 168 -2.36 1.01 -16.18
N ALA A 169 -3.37 1.61 -15.53
CA ALA A 169 -4.10 0.98 -14.43
C ALA A 169 -4.91 -0.25 -14.90
N GLN A 170 -5.52 -0.19 -16.08
CA GLN A 170 -6.25 -1.33 -16.64
C GLN A 170 -5.32 -2.50 -17.00
N ILE A 171 -4.13 -2.22 -17.52
CA ILE A 171 -3.10 -3.26 -17.78
C ILE A 171 -2.68 -3.94 -16.47
N SER A 172 -2.41 -3.14 -15.43
CA SER A 172 -2.04 -3.64 -14.11
C SER A 172 -3.15 -4.52 -13.51
N SER A 173 -4.37 -4.02 -13.40
CA SER A 173 -5.51 -4.79 -12.88
C SER A 173 -5.85 -6.02 -13.72
N GLY A 174 -5.78 -5.90 -15.06
CA GLY A 174 -6.02 -7.00 -15.98
C GLY A 174 -4.98 -8.11 -15.86
N SER A 175 -3.71 -7.77 -15.63
CA SER A 175 -2.62 -8.73 -15.43
C SER A 175 -2.71 -9.52 -14.12
N ALA A 176 -3.43 -8.99 -13.12
CA ALA A 176 -3.63 -9.69 -11.84
C ALA A 176 -4.41 -11.00 -12.01
N ILE A 177 -5.34 -11.06 -12.97
CA ILE A 177 -6.18 -12.24 -13.22
C ILE A 177 -5.36 -13.45 -13.73
N PRO A 178 -4.60 -13.35 -14.84
CA PRO A 178 -3.80 -14.48 -15.33
C PRO A 178 -2.66 -14.84 -14.37
N LEU A 179 -2.05 -13.86 -13.68
CA LEU A 179 -1.00 -14.12 -12.71
C LEU A 179 -1.54 -14.83 -11.46
N GLY A 180 -2.74 -14.44 -10.99
CA GLY A 180 -3.43 -15.13 -9.91
C GLY A 180 -3.84 -16.56 -10.29
N PHE A 181 -4.34 -16.76 -11.51
CA PHE A 181 -4.63 -18.10 -12.04
C PHE A 181 -3.36 -18.97 -12.06
N LEU A 182 -2.25 -18.42 -12.55
CA LEU A 182 -1.00 -19.15 -12.65
C LEU A 182 -0.45 -19.49 -11.25
N LEU A 183 -0.53 -18.56 -10.31
CA LEU A 183 -0.09 -18.75 -8.93
C LEU A 183 -0.91 -19.81 -8.19
N LEU A 184 -2.24 -19.78 -8.30
CA LEU A 184 -3.14 -20.59 -7.46
C LEU A 184 -3.57 -21.91 -8.10
N LEU A 185 -3.58 -22.02 -9.43
CA LEU A 185 -4.14 -23.19 -10.14
C LEU A 185 -3.14 -23.89 -11.06
N ALA A 186 -2.19 -23.17 -11.65
CA ALA A 186 -1.24 -23.76 -12.59
C ALA A 186 0.02 -24.31 -11.90
N LEU A 187 0.44 -23.70 -10.80
CA LEU A 187 1.55 -24.19 -10.00
C LEU A 187 1.11 -25.35 -9.12
N LYS A 188 1.92 -26.41 -9.10
CA LYS A 188 1.73 -27.54 -8.20
C LYS A 188 2.11 -27.10 -6.78
N ASP A 189 1.25 -27.39 -5.81
CA ASP A 189 1.49 -27.18 -4.37
C ASP A 189 2.55 -28.17 -3.85
N ASP A 190 3.80 -27.95 -4.25
CA ASP A 190 4.93 -28.81 -3.93
C ASP A 190 6.19 -27.95 -3.71
N PRO A 191 6.92 -28.13 -2.60
CA PRO A 191 8.14 -27.36 -2.29
C PRO A 191 9.21 -27.41 -3.38
N SER A 192 9.18 -28.42 -4.25
CA SER A 192 10.07 -28.55 -5.42
C SER A 192 9.90 -27.42 -6.45
N THR A 193 8.79 -26.67 -6.41
CA THR A 193 8.47 -25.59 -7.35
C THR A 193 8.83 -24.19 -6.84
N LEU A 194 9.74 -24.09 -5.85
CA LEU A 194 10.16 -22.83 -5.23
C LEU A 194 10.53 -21.74 -6.24
N VAL A 195 11.33 -22.07 -7.26
CA VAL A 195 11.80 -21.10 -8.26
C VAL A 195 10.64 -20.57 -9.09
N SER A 196 9.70 -21.43 -9.45
CA SER A 196 8.51 -21.03 -10.22
C SER A 196 7.60 -20.11 -9.39
N HIS A 197 7.37 -20.45 -8.11
CA HIS A 197 6.65 -19.57 -7.18
C HIS A 197 7.36 -18.22 -7.01
N ALA A 198 8.69 -18.20 -6.92
CA ALA A 198 9.49 -16.99 -6.79
C ALA A 198 9.33 -16.06 -8.00
N ILE A 199 9.44 -16.61 -9.21
CA ILE A 199 9.27 -15.86 -10.46
C ILE A 199 7.86 -15.28 -10.56
N VAL A 200 6.84 -16.09 -10.29
CA VAL A 200 5.44 -15.69 -10.42
C VAL A 200 5.08 -14.63 -9.39
N LEU A 201 5.49 -14.79 -8.14
CA LEU A 201 5.27 -13.78 -7.09
C LEU A 201 6.03 -12.48 -7.40
N PHE A 202 7.26 -12.54 -7.91
CA PHE A 202 7.98 -11.35 -8.30
C PHE A 202 7.28 -10.59 -9.45
N ILE A 203 6.90 -11.30 -10.52
CA ILE A 203 6.19 -10.72 -11.66
C ILE A 203 4.84 -10.18 -11.22
N MET A 204 4.09 -10.94 -10.42
CA MET A 204 2.82 -10.51 -9.86
C MET A 204 2.97 -9.24 -9.05
N GLY A 205 3.89 -9.20 -8.09
CA GLY A 205 4.20 -7.99 -7.31
C GLY A 205 4.55 -6.81 -8.22
N PHE A 206 5.38 -7.02 -9.23
CA PHE A 206 5.76 -5.97 -10.17
C PHE A 206 4.57 -5.38 -10.91
N PHE A 207 3.71 -6.19 -11.53
CA PHE A 207 2.61 -5.70 -12.36
C PHE A 207 1.46 -5.10 -11.55
N ILE A 208 1.01 -5.75 -10.47
CA ILE A 208 -0.18 -5.31 -9.72
C ILE A 208 0.03 -3.99 -8.96
N SER A 209 1.30 -3.62 -8.75
CA SER A 209 1.70 -2.43 -7.99
C SER A 209 1.50 -1.11 -8.71
N TRP A 210 1.25 -1.12 -10.03
CA TRP A 210 1.26 0.12 -10.81
C TRP A 210 0.03 1.00 -10.55
N ASN A 211 -1.07 0.40 -10.11
CA ASN A 211 -2.37 1.06 -9.95
C ASN A 211 -2.29 2.32 -9.08
N ALA A 212 -1.83 2.20 -7.84
CA ALA A 212 -1.74 3.33 -6.92
C ALA A 212 -0.80 4.48 -7.39
N PRO A 213 0.45 4.21 -7.80
CA PRO A 213 1.36 5.26 -8.24
C PRO A 213 1.04 5.84 -9.62
N ALA A 214 0.30 5.14 -10.47
CA ALA A 214 -0.12 5.64 -11.78
C ALA A 214 -1.35 6.57 -11.69
N THR A 215 -2.31 6.27 -10.82
CA THR A 215 -3.60 6.99 -10.77
C THR A 215 -3.61 8.17 -9.80
N ASN A 216 -2.72 8.19 -8.80
CA ASN A 216 -2.61 9.32 -7.87
C ASN A 216 -1.91 10.53 -8.52
N LYS A 217 -2.47 11.73 -8.30
CA LYS A 217 -1.97 13.01 -8.80
C LYS A 217 -1.42 13.87 -7.67
#